data_AF-I8QLF8-F1
#
_entry.id   AF-I8QLF8-F1
#
_cell.length_a   1.000
_cell.length_b   1.000
_cell.length_c   1.000
_cell.angle_alpha   90.00
_cell.angle_beta   90.00
_cell.angle_gamma   90.00
#
_symmetry.space_group_name_H-M   'P 1'
#
loop_
_entity.id
_entity.type
_entity.pdbx_description
1 polymer ?
#
loop_
_entity_poly.entity_id
_entity_poly.type
_entity_poly.pdbx_seq_one_letter_code
_entity_poly.pdbx_strand_id
1 'polypeptide(L)'
;MEGEPSTSAREPIPLLAPVDGVPPVIVDAAELAAAAERLAAGTGPVAFDAERASGYRYSQRAYLVQIRRRGAGSLLVDPIPLGDLSVIQEAVGDAEWVLHAASQDLPCLAELGLRPSLLFDTELAGRLLGYERVGLGMMVERVLGYGLEKGHSAADWSTRPLPEPWLRYAALDVELLVELRDALEAELIEQDKIEFARQEFAAIAAAPPREPRAEPWRRTSGIHRARSRRQLAAVRAMWTARDRMARARDVAPGRVLPDSAIMDAVLNAPADTAALIRLPIFSGPRIRRTASTWLDALRSAAALPDDELPAPAGPSGDGLPPPNRWAERDPVAAARLARVRAELSALAAARTMPVENLLEPALSRRIAWSPPDPLTESAVEETLRAGGARAWQRELTRTALKSALVDPEPDPADEIAPTAAERAGGRRGGRGGGAGGVDRPRSRGGRAGAGRSARGAAGRATAGSPVGAASADGGGASSVGAAPACGGPTDPATAGGSVTKPSASGPGPTGSAPAGPGPA
;
A
#
# COMPACT_ATOMS: atom_id res chain seq x y z
N MET A 1 7.96 -32.19 -41.13
CA MET A 1 7.81 -32.52 -39.70
C MET A 1 8.78 -31.66 -38.95
N GLU A 2 8.41 -30.72 -38.10
CA GLU A 2 7.16 -30.10 -37.69
C GLU A 2 7.60 -28.69 -37.29
N GLY A 3 7.01 -27.66 -37.89
CA GLY A 3 7.33 -26.28 -37.57
C GLY A 3 6.81 -25.97 -36.18
N GLU A 4 7.68 -25.46 -35.31
CA GLU A 4 7.25 -24.83 -34.07
C GLU A 4 6.21 -23.75 -34.38
N PRO A 5 5.05 -23.73 -33.71
CA PRO A 5 4.12 -22.62 -33.86
C PRO A 5 4.79 -21.38 -33.26
N SER A 6 5.26 -20.50 -34.13
CA SER A 6 5.55 -19.11 -33.78
C SER A 6 4.26 -18.51 -33.23
N THR A 7 4.16 -18.41 -31.89
CA THR A 7 3.20 -17.53 -31.22
C THR A 7 3.57 -16.09 -31.57
N SER A 8 3.08 -15.64 -32.73
CA SER A 8 2.93 -14.23 -33.03
C SER A 8 2.12 -13.62 -31.88
N ALA A 9 2.80 -12.87 -30.99
CA ALA A 9 2.12 -12.07 -29.98
C ALA A 9 1.26 -11.06 -30.74
N ARG A 10 -0.05 -11.32 -30.76
CA ARG A 10 -1.01 -10.43 -31.42
C ARG A 10 -0.94 -9.09 -30.70
N GLU A 11 -0.67 -8.03 -31.46
CA GLU A 11 -0.63 -6.68 -30.91
C GLU A 11 -1.99 -6.35 -30.27
N PRO A 12 -2.01 -5.82 -29.03
CA PRO A 12 -3.26 -5.56 -28.33
C PRO A 12 -4.08 -4.52 -29.07
N ILE A 13 -5.40 -4.72 -29.10
CA ILE A 13 -6.33 -3.80 -29.74
C ILE A 13 -6.48 -2.59 -28.81
N PRO A 14 -6.10 -1.37 -29.23
CA PRO A 14 -6.18 -0.20 -28.36
C PRO A 14 -7.65 0.14 -28.08
N LEU A 15 -8.02 0.19 -26.79
CA LEU A 15 -9.33 0.62 -26.35
C LEU A 15 -9.27 2.11 -25.99
N LEU A 16 -9.61 2.93 -26.99
CA LEU A 16 -9.46 4.39 -26.89
C LEU A 16 -10.68 5.09 -26.27
N ALA A 17 -11.84 4.45 -26.23
CA ALA A 17 -13.05 5.01 -25.64
C ALA A 17 -14.01 3.89 -25.21
N PRO A 18 -14.89 4.14 -24.23
CA PRO A 18 -16.01 3.25 -23.91
C PRO A 18 -16.89 3.00 -25.13
N VAL A 19 -17.53 1.83 -25.21
CA VAL A 19 -18.38 1.46 -26.36
C VAL A 19 -19.55 2.43 -26.57
N ASP A 20 -20.11 2.94 -25.47
CA ASP A 20 -21.24 3.89 -25.46
C ASP A 20 -20.79 5.36 -25.47
N GLY A 21 -19.49 5.61 -25.66
CA GLY A 21 -18.88 6.92 -25.49
C GLY A 21 -18.63 7.31 -24.02
N VAL A 22 -17.99 8.45 -23.81
CA VAL A 22 -17.71 8.96 -22.45
C VAL A 22 -19.03 9.48 -21.85
N PRO A 23 -19.55 8.90 -20.76
CA PRO A 23 -20.80 9.34 -20.17
C PRO A 23 -20.63 10.71 -19.49
N PRO A 24 -21.72 11.50 -19.36
CA PRO A 24 -21.70 12.71 -18.55
C PRO A 24 -21.48 12.37 -17.07
N VAL A 25 -20.96 13.35 -16.32
CA VAL A 25 -20.80 13.22 -14.87
C VAL A 25 -22.12 13.51 -14.18
N ILE A 26 -22.60 12.56 -13.39
CA ILE A 26 -23.80 12.67 -12.55
C ILE A 26 -23.45 13.51 -11.32
N VAL A 27 -24.13 14.65 -11.16
CA VAL A 27 -23.83 15.62 -10.09
C VAL A 27 -25.04 16.00 -9.25
N ASP A 28 -26.25 15.61 -9.65
CA ASP A 28 -27.48 15.88 -8.90
C ASP A 28 -28.30 14.62 -8.60
N ALA A 29 -29.21 14.74 -7.63
CA ALA A 29 -29.97 13.62 -7.10
C ALA A 29 -30.97 13.02 -8.11
N ALA A 30 -31.48 13.80 -9.07
CA ALA A 30 -32.42 13.31 -10.06
C ALA A 30 -31.70 12.44 -11.09
N GLU A 31 -30.54 12.87 -11.56
CA GLU A 31 -29.65 12.07 -12.40
C GLU A 31 -29.19 10.80 -11.69
N LEU A 32 -28.87 10.89 -10.39
CA LEU A 32 -28.47 9.73 -9.58
C LEU A 32 -29.61 8.71 -9.46
N ALA A 33 -30.84 9.14 -9.23
CA ALA A 33 -32.01 8.26 -9.18
C ALA A 33 -32.26 7.56 -10.52
N ALA A 34 -32.18 8.29 -11.64
CA ALA A 34 -32.32 7.71 -12.97
C ALA A 34 -31.18 6.71 -13.29
N ALA A 35 -29.96 7.00 -12.81
CA ALA A 35 -28.83 6.07 -12.93
C ALA A 35 -29.04 4.80 -12.10
N ALA A 36 -29.61 4.92 -10.90
CA ALA A 36 -29.99 3.78 -10.06
C ALA A 36 -31.03 2.89 -10.75
N GLU A 37 -32.07 3.46 -11.36
CA GLU A 37 -33.06 2.70 -12.15
C GLU A 37 -32.40 1.92 -13.31
N ARG A 38 -31.47 2.56 -14.04
CA ARG A 38 -30.70 1.90 -15.10
C ARG A 38 -29.85 0.75 -14.58
N LEU A 39 -29.20 0.92 -13.42
CA LEU A 39 -28.42 -0.15 -12.78
C LEU A 39 -29.32 -1.32 -12.36
N ALA A 40 -30.47 -1.04 -11.76
CA ALA A 40 -31.44 -2.06 -11.35
C ALA A 40 -31.98 -2.87 -12.55
N ALA A 41 -32.17 -2.23 -13.69
CA ALA A 41 -32.58 -2.88 -14.94
C ALA A 41 -31.46 -3.69 -15.63
N GLY A 42 -30.20 -3.44 -15.28
CA GLY A 42 -29.05 -4.21 -15.77
C GLY A 42 -28.99 -5.61 -15.17
N THR A 43 -28.13 -6.47 -15.74
CA THR A 43 -28.01 -7.88 -15.33
C THR A 43 -26.58 -8.26 -14.95
N GLY A 44 -26.45 -9.31 -14.13
CA GLY A 44 -25.16 -9.86 -13.73
C GLY A 44 -24.39 -8.98 -12.72
N PRO A 45 -23.08 -9.21 -12.60
CA PRO A 45 -22.19 -8.47 -11.71
C PRO A 45 -22.10 -6.97 -12.05
N VAL A 46 -21.67 -6.17 -11.08
CA VAL A 46 -21.50 -4.72 -11.21
C VAL A 46 -20.04 -4.36 -11.00
N ALA A 47 -19.42 -3.76 -12.00
CA ALA A 47 -18.08 -3.22 -11.89
C ALA A 47 -18.10 -1.89 -11.13
N PHE A 48 -17.17 -1.74 -10.19
CA PHE A 48 -16.96 -0.51 -9.44
C PHE A 48 -15.48 -0.10 -9.48
N ASP A 49 -15.25 1.22 -9.49
CA ASP A 49 -13.95 1.84 -9.26
C ASP A 49 -14.14 3.21 -8.58
N ALA A 50 -13.08 3.77 -8.00
CA ALA A 50 -13.13 5.08 -7.37
C ALA A 50 -11.82 5.88 -7.46
N GLU A 51 -11.95 7.16 -7.79
CA GLU A 51 -10.81 8.07 -7.87
C GLU A 51 -10.61 8.91 -6.61
N ARG A 52 -9.34 9.10 -6.23
CA ARG A 52 -8.94 9.89 -5.05
C ARG A 52 -7.91 10.94 -5.43
N ALA A 53 -7.92 12.07 -4.73
CA ALA A 53 -6.91 13.14 -4.91
C ALA A 53 -5.66 12.90 -4.05
N SER A 54 -5.11 11.68 -4.09
CA SER A 54 -3.96 11.25 -3.30
C SER A 54 -2.72 12.12 -3.58
N GLY A 55 -2.08 12.60 -2.52
CA GLY A 55 -0.93 13.52 -2.65
C GLY A 55 -1.30 14.99 -2.90
N TYR A 56 -2.59 15.30 -3.10
CA TYR A 56 -3.13 16.67 -3.15
C TYR A 56 -3.97 16.98 -1.91
N ARG A 57 -4.85 16.05 -1.52
CA ARG A 57 -5.80 16.19 -0.39
C ARG A 57 -5.40 15.35 0.82
N TYR A 58 -5.95 15.69 1.98
CA TYR A 58 -5.76 14.92 3.21
C TYR A 58 -6.73 13.74 3.24
N SER A 59 -8.00 14.02 2.97
CA SER A 59 -9.07 13.03 2.88
C SER A 59 -8.73 11.98 1.84
N GLN A 60 -9.05 10.72 2.15
CA GLN A 60 -9.01 9.62 1.17
C GLN A 60 -10.40 9.35 0.58
N ARG A 61 -11.35 10.28 0.73
CA ARG A 61 -12.69 10.17 0.13
C ARG A 61 -12.61 10.06 -1.38
N ALA A 62 -13.58 9.40 -1.98
CA ALA A 62 -13.72 9.38 -3.43
C ALA A 62 -14.10 10.77 -3.95
N TYR A 63 -13.54 11.13 -5.10
CA TYR A 63 -13.88 12.32 -5.87
C TYR A 63 -14.54 11.98 -7.20
N LEU A 64 -14.56 10.70 -7.57
CA LEU A 64 -15.35 10.13 -8.66
C LEU A 64 -15.60 8.66 -8.30
N VAL A 65 -16.79 8.17 -8.59
CA VAL A 65 -17.12 6.74 -8.51
C VAL A 65 -17.56 6.29 -9.89
N GLN A 66 -16.96 5.23 -10.39
CA GLN A 66 -17.27 4.64 -11.69
C GLN A 66 -18.03 3.35 -11.48
N ILE A 67 -19.11 3.17 -12.25
CA ILE A 67 -19.98 2.02 -12.13
C ILE A 67 -20.34 1.53 -13.52
N ARG A 68 -20.28 0.21 -13.75
CA ARG A 68 -20.76 -0.38 -15.00
C ARG A 68 -21.50 -1.68 -14.74
N ARG A 69 -22.61 -1.86 -15.45
CA ARG A 69 -23.38 -3.10 -15.46
C ARG A 69 -23.88 -3.38 -16.87
N ARG A 70 -23.96 -4.66 -17.25
CA ARG A 70 -24.51 -5.07 -18.55
C ARG A 70 -25.94 -4.59 -18.70
N GLY A 71 -26.23 -3.88 -19.79
CA GLY A 71 -27.53 -3.25 -20.05
C GLY A 71 -27.71 -1.86 -19.42
N ALA A 72 -26.86 -1.46 -18.48
CA ALA A 72 -26.90 -0.12 -17.87
C ALA A 72 -25.89 0.85 -18.51
N GLY A 73 -24.79 0.34 -19.07
CA GLY A 73 -23.66 1.15 -19.56
C GLY A 73 -22.76 1.64 -18.42
N SER A 74 -21.81 2.52 -18.75
CA SER A 74 -20.91 3.13 -17.77
C SER A 74 -21.52 4.40 -17.16
N LEU A 75 -21.30 4.59 -15.86
CA LEU A 75 -21.74 5.74 -15.07
C LEU A 75 -20.53 6.38 -14.39
N LEU A 76 -20.50 7.70 -14.36
CA LEU A 76 -19.48 8.50 -13.67
C LEU A 76 -20.19 9.39 -12.67
N VAL A 77 -20.03 9.11 -11.37
CA VAL A 77 -20.76 9.77 -10.29
C VAL A 77 -19.80 10.67 -9.52
N ASP A 78 -20.12 11.96 -9.39
CA ASP A 78 -19.38 12.89 -8.53
C ASP A 78 -19.97 12.87 -7.11
N PRO A 79 -19.31 12.21 -6.13
CA PRO A 79 -19.84 12.12 -4.78
C PRO A 79 -19.75 13.46 -4.01
N ILE A 80 -19.02 14.47 -4.50
CA ILE A 80 -18.78 15.70 -3.75
C ILE A 80 -20.07 16.53 -3.55
N PRO A 81 -20.88 16.81 -4.58
CA PRO A 81 -22.18 17.46 -4.40
C PRO A 81 -23.27 16.52 -3.87
N LEU A 82 -23.14 15.19 -4.10
CA LEU A 82 -24.19 14.21 -3.78
C LEU A 82 -24.12 13.72 -2.32
N GLY A 83 -22.92 13.54 -1.78
CA GLY A 83 -22.72 12.94 -0.47
C GLY A 83 -22.99 11.43 -0.47
N ASP A 84 -24.14 11.03 0.03
CA ASP A 84 -24.51 9.63 0.19
C ASP A 84 -24.99 9.00 -1.13
N LEU A 85 -24.55 7.77 -1.42
CA LEU A 85 -24.90 7.01 -2.62
C LEU A 85 -25.70 5.75 -2.30
N SER A 86 -26.41 5.67 -1.17
CA SER A 86 -27.16 4.47 -0.77
C SER A 86 -28.26 4.09 -1.77
N VAL A 87 -28.78 5.04 -2.55
CA VAL A 87 -29.71 4.76 -3.67
C VAL A 87 -29.10 3.82 -4.72
N ILE A 88 -27.79 3.91 -4.94
CA ILE A 88 -27.05 2.99 -5.81
C ILE A 88 -26.91 1.63 -5.13
N GLN A 89 -26.62 1.58 -3.83
CA GLN A 89 -26.56 0.33 -3.06
C GLN A 89 -27.88 -0.45 -3.15
N GLU A 90 -29.02 0.24 -2.98
CA GLU A 90 -30.34 -0.34 -3.09
C GLU A 90 -30.62 -0.89 -4.50
N ALA A 91 -30.22 -0.14 -5.54
CA ALA A 91 -30.41 -0.55 -6.92
C ALA A 91 -29.55 -1.76 -7.35
N VAL A 92 -28.32 -1.88 -6.84
CA VAL A 92 -27.47 -3.05 -7.14
C VAL A 92 -27.84 -4.26 -6.30
N GLY A 93 -28.41 -4.07 -5.10
CA GLY A 93 -28.87 -5.14 -4.22
C GLY A 93 -27.76 -6.14 -3.89
N ASP A 94 -28.05 -7.43 -4.05
CA ASP A 94 -27.13 -8.54 -3.77
C ASP A 94 -26.24 -8.93 -4.98
N ALA A 95 -26.13 -8.08 -6.00
CA ALA A 95 -25.26 -8.36 -7.13
C ALA A 95 -23.79 -8.48 -6.69
N GLU A 96 -23.03 -9.39 -7.32
CA GLU A 96 -21.59 -9.47 -7.12
C GLU A 96 -20.92 -8.19 -7.63
N TRP A 97 -20.06 -7.61 -6.78
CA TRP A 97 -19.24 -6.47 -7.18
C TRP A 97 -17.94 -6.95 -7.76
N VAL A 98 -17.53 -6.34 -8.87
CA VAL A 98 -16.23 -6.57 -9.48
C VAL A 98 -15.38 -5.33 -9.28
N LEU A 99 -14.23 -5.49 -8.64
CA LEU A 99 -13.23 -4.44 -8.47
C LEU A 99 -11.85 -4.95 -8.90
N HIS A 100 -10.95 -4.03 -9.16
CA HIS A 100 -9.54 -4.32 -9.31
C HIS A 100 -8.80 -3.79 -8.09
N ALA A 101 -8.11 -4.64 -7.32
CA ALA A 101 -7.44 -4.24 -6.09
C ALA A 101 -8.40 -3.68 -5.02
N ALA A 102 -9.53 -4.35 -4.81
CA ALA A 102 -10.71 -3.87 -4.07
C ALA A 102 -10.38 -3.23 -2.71
N SER A 103 -9.38 -3.76 -1.99
CA SER A 103 -8.94 -3.22 -0.70
C SER A 103 -8.51 -1.73 -0.74
N GLN A 104 -8.22 -1.17 -1.92
CA GLN A 104 -7.88 0.24 -2.11
C GLN A 104 -9.11 1.14 -2.13
N ASP A 105 -10.23 0.67 -2.70
CA ASP A 105 -11.41 1.50 -2.97
C ASP A 105 -12.56 1.25 -2.00
N LEU A 106 -12.68 0.03 -1.47
CA LEU A 106 -13.73 -0.31 -0.49
C LEU A 106 -13.81 0.66 0.70
N PRO A 107 -12.70 1.16 1.30
CA PRO A 107 -12.80 2.12 2.38
C PRO A 107 -13.50 3.43 1.98
N CYS A 108 -13.21 4.00 0.81
CA CYS A 108 -13.84 5.26 0.40
C CYS A 108 -15.24 5.05 -0.17
N LEU A 109 -15.54 3.91 -0.78
CA LEU A 109 -16.91 3.53 -1.17
C LEU A 109 -17.79 3.35 0.09
N ALA A 110 -17.27 2.71 1.13
CA ALA A 110 -17.97 2.52 2.39
C ALA A 110 -18.36 3.82 3.11
N GLU A 111 -17.61 4.92 2.91
CA GLU A 111 -17.96 6.26 3.40
C GLU A 111 -19.18 6.86 2.66
N LEU A 112 -19.50 6.35 1.46
CA LEU A 112 -20.62 6.80 0.61
C LEU A 112 -21.86 5.88 0.72
N GLY A 113 -21.90 4.97 1.69
CA GLY A 113 -22.99 4.00 1.85
C GLY A 113 -22.88 2.77 0.94
N LEU A 114 -21.75 2.61 0.23
CA LEU A 114 -21.53 1.54 -0.74
C LEU A 114 -20.72 0.39 -0.14
N ARG A 115 -21.31 -0.82 -0.04
CA ARG A 115 -20.68 -2.03 0.50
C ARG A 115 -21.08 -3.30 -0.25
N PRO A 116 -20.13 -4.13 -0.72
CA PRO A 116 -20.45 -5.41 -1.35
C PRO A 116 -20.80 -6.48 -0.31
N SER A 117 -21.82 -7.28 -0.60
CA SER A 117 -22.05 -8.58 0.06
C SER A 117 -21.27 -9.71 -0.63
N LEU A 118 -21.11 -9.60 -1.95
CA LEU A 118 -20.34 -10.50 -2.81
C LEU A 118 -19.30 -9.70 -3.59
N LEU A 119 -18.07 -10.21 -3.66
CA LEU A 119 -16.94 -9.53 -4.28
C LEU A 119 -16.18 -10.49 -5.20
N PHE A 120 -15.73 -9.96 -6.33
CA PHE A 120 -14.70 -10.52 -7.17
C PHE A 120 -13.57 -9.49 -7.34
N ASP A 121 -12.40 -9.77 -6.80
CA ASP A 121 -11.21 -8.91 -6.96
C ASP A 121 -10.31 -9.46 -8.07
N THR A 122 -10.28 -8.76 -9.21
CA THR A 122 -9.54 -9.19 -10.40
C THR A 122 -8.02 -9.13 -10.22
N GLU A 123 -7.49 -8.26 -9.35
CA GLU A 123 -6.05 -8.21 -9.05
C GLU A 123 -5.64 -9.46 -8.25
N LEU A 124 -6.44 -9.77 -7.22
CA LEU A 124 -6.18 -10.94 -6.38
C LEU A 124 -6.42 -12.25 -7.13
N ALA A 125 -7.44 -12.33 -7.98
CA ALA A 125 -7.62 -13.44 -8.91
C ALA A 125 -6.35 -13.66 -9.76
N GLY A 126 -5.82 -12.59 -10.36
CA GLY A 126 -4.56 -12.63 -11.12
C GLY A 126 -3.38 -13.15 -10.28
N ARG A 127 -3.24 -12.69 -9.03
CA ARG A 127 -2.17 -13.20 -8.14
C ARG A 127 -2.33 -14.69 -7.83
N LEU A 128 -3.54 -15.15 -7.52
CA LEU A 128 -3.82 -16.57 -7.26
C LEU A 128 -3.56 -17.45 -8.49
N LEU A 129 -3.83 -16.94 -9.69
CA LEU A 129 -3.54 -17.59 -10.97
C LEU A 129 -2.05 -17.56 -11.37
N GLY A 130 -1.21 -16.84 -10.60
CA GLY A 130 0.23 -16.80 -10.83
C GLY A 130 0.69 -15.80 -11.90
N TYR A 131 -0.14 -14.79 -12.22
CA TYR A 131 0.27 -13.72 -13.12
C TYR A 131 1.40 -12.89 -12.50
N GLU A 132 2.50 -12.68 -13.24
CA GLU A 132 3.65 -11.89 -12.77
C GLU A 132 3.34 -10.40 -12.57
N ARG A 133 2.45 -9.85 -13.41
CA ARG A 133 2.00 -8.46 -13.37
C ARG A 133 0.49 -8.45 -13.34
N VAL A 134 -0.06 -7.87 -12.28
CA VAL A 134 -1.50 -7.93 -11.98
C VAL A 134 -2.18 -6.57 -12.05
N GLY A 135 -1.53 -5.52 -12.56
CA GLY A 135 -2.20 -4.23 -12.75
C GLY A 135 -3.26 -4.30 -13.86
N LEU A 136 -4.36 -3.56 -13.71
CA LEU A 136 -5.56 -3.64 -14.56
C LEU A 136 -5.23 -3.64 -16.06
N GLY A 137 -4.51 -2.64 -16.56
CA GLY A 137 -4.14 -2.57 -17.98
C GLY A 137 -3.36 -3.79 -18.48
N MET A 138 -2.50 -4.38 -17.64
CA MET A 138 -1.76 -5.61 -18.00
C MET A 138 -2.67 -6.83 -18.02
N MET A 139 -3.62 -6.91 -17.08
CA MET A 139 -4.58 -8.01 -17.00
C MET A 139 -5.55 -7.98 -18.19
N VAL A 140 -6.10 -6.80 -18.49
CA VAL A 140 -6.97 -6.60 -19.67
C VAL A 140 -6.22 -6.93 -20.97
N GLU A 141 -4.98 -6.48 -21.11
CA GLU A 141 -4.14 -6.80 -22.28
C GLU A 141 -3.92 -8.31 -22.42
N ARG A 142 -3.50 -8.96 -21.34
CA ARG A 142 -3.11 -10.36 -21.38
C ARG A 142 -4.30 -11.32 -21.51
N VAL A 143 -5.40 -11.03 -20.84
CA VAL A 143 -6.56 -11.94 -20.74
C VAL A 143 -7.57 -11.65 -21.85
N LEU A 144 -7.79 -10.37 -22.19
CA LEU A 144 -8.82 -9.97 -23.15
C LEU A 144 -8.24 -9.47 -24.48
N GLY A 145 -6.94 -9.20 -24.57
CA GLY A 145 -6.29 -8.73 -25.79
C GLY A 145 -6.47 -7.23 -26.08
N TYR A 146 -6.92 -6.43 -25.10
CA TYR A 146 -7.14 -4.99 -25.26
C TYR A 146 -6.06 -4.16 -24.55
N GLY A 147 -5.59 -3.11 -25.20
CA GLY A 147 -4.66 -2.15 -24.60
C GLY A 147 -5.40 -0.96 -23.98
N LEU A 148 -5.24 -0.74 -22.68
CA LEU A 148 -5.70 0.48 -22.01
C LEU A 148 -4.63 1.58 -22.09
N GLU A 149 -5.04 2.81 -22.35
CA GLU A 149 -4.10 3.95 -22.33
C GLU A 149 -3.59 4.21 -20.90
N LYS A 150 -2.29 4.46 -20.77
CA LYS A 150 -1.71 4.88 -19.50
C LYS A 150 -2.10 6.33 -19.23
N GLY A 151 -2.84 6.59 -18.15
CA GLY A 151 -3.26 7.95 -17.85
C GLY A 151 -3.65 8.17 -16.39
N HIS A 152 -3.64 9.45 -16.02
CA HIS A 152 -4.40 10.12 -14.93
C HIS A 152 -4.50 9.54 -13.51
N SER A 153 -3.90 8.38 -13.18
CA SER A 153 -3.94 7.80 -11.83
C SER A 153 -3.31 8.68 -10.73
N ALA A 154 -2.43 9.61 -11.10
CA ALA A 154 -1.80 10.58 -10.18
C ALA A 154 -2.37 12.02 -10.32
N ALA A 155 -3.53 12.17 -10.96
CA ALA A 155 -4.19 13.45 -11.15
C ALA A 155 -4.77 14.02 -9.84
N ASP A 156 -4.98 15.34 -9.79
CA ASP A 156 -5.75 15.96 -8.72
C ASP A 156 -7.25 15.82 -9.02
N TRP A 157 -7.80 14.64 -8.73
CA TRP A 157 -9.22 14.33 -8.92
C TRP A 157 -10.18 15.25 -8.12
N SER A 158 -9.67 16.14 -7.26
CA SER A 158 -10.47 17.20 -6.65
C SER A 158 -10.74 18.40 -7.57
N THR A 159 -10.16 18.40 -8.78
CA THR A 159 -10.36 19.44 -9.81
C THR A 159 -11.80 19.43 -10.31
N ARG A 160 -12.39 20.63 -10.48
CA ARG A 160 -13.72 20.81 -11.10
C ARG A 160 -13.72 21.99 -12.08
N PRO A 161 -14.36 21.87 -13.26
CA PRO A 161 -14.93 20.64 -13.82
C PRO A 161 -13.84 19.60 -14.15
N LEU A 162 -14.20 18.32 -14.18
CA LEU A 162 -13.27 17.24 -14.56
C LEU A 162 -12.98 17.30 -16.07
N PRO A 163 -11.70 17.26 -16.50
CA PRO A 163 -11.35 17.24 -17.91
C PRO A 163 -11.83 15.96 -18.61
N GLU A 164 -12.31 16.07 -19.86
CA GLU A 164 -12.79 14.92 -20.64
C GLU A 164 -11.76 13.76 -20.75
N PRO A 165 -10.44 13.98 -20.92
CA PRO A 165 -9.47 12.89 -20.91
C PRO A 165 -9.46 12.08 -19.60
N TRP A 166 -9.77 12.71 -18.47
CA TRP A 166 -9.87 12.03 -17.17
C TRP A 166 -11.15 11.21 -17.08
N LEU A 167 -12.27 11.74 -17.57
CA LEU A 167 -13.54 11.02 -17.61
C LEU A 167 -13.46 9.77 -18.50
N ARG A 168 -12.77 9.89 -19.64
CA ARG A 168 -12.50 8.77 -20.54
C ARG A 168 -11.67 7.69 -19.86
N TYR A 169 -10.57 8.08 -19.22
CA TYR A 169 -9.73 7.18 -18.44
C TYR A 169 -10.55 6.45 -17.37
N ALA A 170 -11.30 7.19 -16.56
CA ALA A 170 -12.15 6.65 -15.50
C ALA A 170 -13.21 5.66 -16.03
N ALA A 171 -13.87 5.98 -17.15
CA ALA A 171 -14.86 5.08 -17.74
C ALA A 171 -14.23 3.78 -18.28
N LEU A 172 -12.99 3.84 -18.78
CA LEU A 172 -12.26 2.67 -19.29
C LEU A 172 -11.84 1.71 -18.17
N ASP A 173 -11.60 2.18 -16.96
CA ASP A 173 -11.20 1.33 -15.82
C ASP A 173 -12.30 0.35 -15.39
N VAL A 174 -13.57 0.66 -15.68
CA VAL A 174 -14.71 -0.27 -15.46
C VAL A 174 -15.23 -0.93 -16.74
N GLU A 175 -14.82 -0.48 -17.93
CA GLU A 175 -15.41 -0.85 -19.23
C GLU A 175 -15.40 -2.35 -19.50
N LEU A 176 -14.28 -3.00 -19.19
CA LEU A 176 -14.03 -4.43 -19.45
C LEU A 176 -13.92 -5.26 -18.17
N LEU A 177 -14.26 -4.69 -17.01
CA LEU A 177 -13.96 -5.31 -15.73
C LEU A 177 -14.82 -6.56 -15.48
N VAL A 178 -16.08 -6.57 -15.94
CA VAL A 178 -16.97 -7.74 -15.84
C VAL A 178 -16.51 -8.85 -16.79
N GLU A 179 -16.10 -8.51 -18.01
CA GLU A 179 -15.53 -9.46 -18.98
C GLU A 179 -14.22 -10.07 -18.46
N LEU A 180 -13.37 -9.25 -17.83
CA LEU A 180 -12.15 -9.72 -17.19
C LEU A 180 -12.47 -10.69 -16.05
N ARG A 181 -13.47 -10.38 -15.22
CA ARG A 181 -13.95 -11.28 -14.16
C ARG A 181 -14.41 -12.62 -14.71
N ASP A 182 -15.18 -12.63 -15.79
CA ASP A 182 -15.69 -13.88 -16.37
C ASP A 182 -14.55 -14.78 -16.89
N ALA A 183 -13.54 -14.18 -17.53
CA ALA A 183 -12.35 -14.91 -17.99
C ALA A 183 -11.50 -15.45 -16.82
N LEU A 184 -11.26 -14.62 -15.80
CA LEU A 184 -10.49 -15.03 -14.62
C LEU A 184 -11.20 -16.10 -13.79
N GLU A 185 -12.53 -16.06 -13.69
CA GLU A 185 -13.30 -17.11 -13.04
C GLU A 185 -13.11 -18.46 -13.76
N ALA A 186 -13.18 -18.46 -15.10
CA ALA A 186 -12.97 -19.67 -15.90
C ALA A 186 -11.57 -20.27 -15.66
N GLU A 187 -10.51 -19.44 -15.66
CA GLU A 187 -9.15 -19.89 -15.36
C GLU A 187 -9.01 -20.39 -13.91
N LEU A 188 -9.66 -19.74 -12.94
CA LEU A 188 -9.64 -20.17 -11.53
C LEU A 188 -10.31 -21.54 -11.37
N ILE A 189 -11.38 -21.82 -12.11
CA ILE A 189 -12.03 -23.13 -12.13
C ILE A 189 -11.11 -24.16 -12.78
N GLU A 190 -10.49 -23.85 -13.92
CA GLU A 190 -9.56 -24.76 -14.62
C GLU A 190 -8.35 -25.14 -13.76
N GLN A 191 -7.84 -24.21 -12.94
CA GLN A 191 -6.72 -24.44 -12.04
C GLN A 191 -7.11 -24.97 -10.64
N ASP A 192 -8.39 -25.28 -10.39
CA ASP A 192 -8.91 -25.72 -9.09
C ASP A 192 -8.59 -24.74 -7.93
N LYS A 193 -8.74 -23.44 -8.22
CA LYS A 193 -8.45 -22.31 -7.30
C LYS A 193 -9.65 -21.43 -7.02
N ILE A 194 -10.81 -21.72 -7.60
CA ILE A 194 -12.03 -20.91 -7.41
C ILE A 194 -12.44 -20.79 -5.93
N GLU A 195 -12.28 -21.86 -5.15
CA GLU A 195 -12.60 -21.83 -3.73
C GLU A 195 -11.60 -21.00 -2.92
N PHE A 196 -10.33 -20.95 -3.36
CA PHE A 196 -9.34 -20.07 -2.74
C PHE A 196 -9.77 -18.62 -2.95
N ALA A 197 -10.07 -18.26 -4.19
CA ALA A 197 -10.51 -16.93 -4.58
C ALA A 197 -11.77 -16.50 -3.82
N ARG A 198 -12.80 -17.34 -3.75
CA ARG A 198 -14.05 -17.05 -3.01
C ARG A 198 -13.80 -16.73 -1.54
N GLN A 199 -12.98 -17.54 -0.86
CA GLN A 199 -12.64 -17.30 0.55
C GLN A 199 -11.82 -16.02 0.73
N GLU A 200 -10.90 -15.73 -0.20
CA GLU A 200 -10.14 -14.48 -0.18
C GLU A 200 -11.03 -13.25 -0.38
N PHE A 201 -11.95 -13.28 -1.36
CA PHE A 201 -12.84 -12.16 -1.65
C PHE A 201 -13.83 -11.93 -0.51
N ALA A 202 -14.39 -13.00 0.07
CA ALA A 202 -15.24 -12.90 1.24
C ALA A 202 -14.50 -12.28 2.44
N ALA A 203 -13.23 -12.65 2.63
CA ALA A 203 -12.40 -12.06 3.69
C ALA A 203 -12.15 -10.57 3.46
N ILE A 204 -11.97 -10.13 2.21
CA ILE A 204 -11.84 -8.70 1.87
C ILE A 204 -13.14 -7.95 2.09
N ALA A 205 -14.28 -8.47 1.61
CA ALA A 205 -15.59 -7.85 1.77
C ALA A 205 -16.00 -7.70 3.25
N ALA A 206 -15.66 -8.69 4.09
CA ALA A 206 -15.95 -8.68 5.51
C ALA A 206 -14.91 -7.91 6.36
N ALA A 207 -13.80 -7.46 5.78
CA ALA A 207 -12.72 -6.83 6.54
C ALA A 207 -13.18 -5.50 7.16
N PRO A 208 -12.91 -5.26 8.45
CA PRO A 208 -13.17 -3.95 9.04
C PRO A 208 -12.21 -2.90 8.46
N PRO A 209 -12.57 -1.60 8.55
CA PRO A 209 -11.66 -0.52 8.20
C PRO A 209 -10.32 -0.67 8.94
N ARG A 210 -9.22 -0.45 8.22
CA ARG A 210 -7.89 -0.60 8.81
C ARG A 210 -7.70 0.44 9.91
N GLU A 211 -7.33 -0.03 11.11
CA GLU A 211 -7.00 0.86 12.21
C GLU A 211 -5.79 1.73 11.86
N PRO A 212 -5.83 3.04 12.17
CA PRO A 212 -4.65 3.89 12.08
C PRO A 212 -3.51 3.32 12.93
N ARG A 213 -2.29 3.41 12.42
CA ARG A 213 -1.11 3.04 13.22
C ARG A 213 -1.06 3.89 14.50
N ALA A 214 -0.64 3.31 15.61
CA ALA A 214 -0.48 4.03 16.88
C ALA A 214 0.54 5.18 16.79
N GLU A 215 1.66 4.97 16.08
CA GLU A 215 2.72 5.97 15.94
C GLU A 215 3.08 6.23 14.45
N PRO A 216 2.19 6.88 13.68
CA PRO A 216 2.38 7.08 12.23
C PRO A 216 3.56 8.02 11.93
N TRP A 217 3.89 8.92 12.87
CA TRP A 217 5.04 9.84 12.78
C TRP A 217 6.38 9.14 12.61
N ARG A 218 6.48 7.85 13.00
CA ARG A 218 7.71 7.06 12.84
C ARG A 218 8.07 6.73 11.38
N ARG A 219 7.15 6.93 10.44
CA ARG A 219 7.42 6.80 9.00
C ARG A 219 7.99 8.06 8.36
N THR A 220 8.27 9.12 9.14
CA THR A 220 8.92 10.32 8.64
C THR A 220 10.24 9.95 7.95
N SER A 221 10.37 10.30 6.67
CA SER A 221 11.55 10.01 5.88
C SER A 221 12.79 10.66 6.51
N GLY A 222 13.85 9.86 6.73
CA GLY A 222 15.07 10.33 7.37
C GLY A 222 15.05 10.33 8.90
N ILE A 223 14.01 9.80 9.55
CA ILE A 223 13.90 9.70 11.02
C ILE A 223 15.09 9.00 11.68
N HIS A 224 15.75 8.07 10.99
CA HIS A 224 16.95 7.38 11.47
C HIS A 224 18.13 8.32 11.79
N ARG A 225 18.09 9.58 11.30
CA ARG A 225 19.06 10.63 11.64
C ARG A 225 18.79 11.26 13.00
N ALA A 226 17.59 11.13 13.57
CA ALA A 226 17.29 11.53 14.94
C ALA A 226 17.89 10.49 15.90
N ARG A 227 18.97 10.84 16.58
CA ARG A 227 19.77 9.94 17.43
C ARG A 227 19.39 9.98 18.91
N SER A 228 18.61 10.96 19.34
CA SER A 228 18.17 11.09 20.75
C SER A 228 16.65 11.01 20.90
N ARG A 229 16.17 10.60 22.08
CA ARG A 229 14.74 10.58 22.43
C ARG A 229 14.11 11.97 22.32
N ARG A 230 14.86 13.04 22.62
CA ARG A 230 14.44 14.44 22.43
C ARG A 230 14.29 14.82 20.95
N GLN A 231 15.20 14.38 20.08
CA GLN A 231 15.03 14.58 18.64
C GLN A 231 13.81 13.80 18.10
N LEU A 232 13.57 12.57 18.58
CA LEU A 232 12.37 11.82 18.24
C LEU A 232 11.09 12.52 18.73
N ALA A 233 11.11 13.12 19.94
CA ALA A 233 10.01 13.93 20.43
C ALA A 233 9.74 15.14 19.54
N ALA A 234 10.80 15.80 19.05
CA ALA A 234 10.70 16.93 18.14
C ALA A 234 10.12 16.52 16.78
N VAL A 235 10.53 15.37 16.22
CA VAL A 235 9.91 14.78 15.02
C VAL A 235 8.43 14.52 15.26
N ARG A 236 8.06 13.87 16.38
CA ARG A 236 6.67 13.59 16.76
C ARG A 236 5.83 14.87 16.83
N ALA A 237 6.33 15.91 17.50
CA ALA A 237 5.62 17.18 17.66
C ALA A 237 5.42 17.91 16.32
N MET A 238 6.48 18.01 15.51
CA MET A 238 6.42 18.63 14.18
C MET A 238 5.46 17.88 13.25
N TRP A 239 5.54 16.55 13.23
CA TRP A 239 4.64 15.70 12.46
C TRP A 239 3.18 15.91 12.89
N THR A 240 2.91 15.96 14.19
CA THR A 240 1.56 16.15 14.74
C THR A 240 1.00 17.53 14.42
N ALA A 241 1.83 18.58 14.49
CA ALA A 241 1.44 19.92 14.06
C ALA A 241 1.08 19.94 12.57
N ARG A 242 1.88 19.28 11.74
CA ARG A 242 1.61 19.14 10.30
C ARG A 242 0.32 18.39 10.02
N ASP A 243 0.10 17.25 10.67
CA ASP A 243 -1.10 16.43 10.47
C ASP A 243 -2.37 17.21 10.82
N ARG A 244 -2.38 17.94 11.94
CA ARG A 244 -3.51 18.82 12.32
C ARG A 244 -3.79 19.88 11.25
N MET A 245 -2.76 20.55 10.74
CA MET A 245 -2.91 21.57 9.69
C MET A 245 -3.38 20.97 8.36
N ALA A 246 -2.85 19.79 8.00
CA ALA A 246 -3.21 19.05 6.80
C ALA A 246 -4.68 18.64 6.82
N ARG A 247 -5.12 18.06 7.94
CA ARG A 247 -6.52 17.68 8.18
C ARG A 247 -7.46 18.87 8.13
N ALA A 248 -7.15 19.94 8.87
CA ALA A 248 -8.02 21.12 8.96
C ALA A 248 -8.25 21.83 7.61
N ARG A 249 -7.30 21.72 6.68
CA ARG A 249 -7.35 22.38 5.38
C ARG A 249 -7.66 21.44 4.23
N ASP A 250 -7.80 20.15 4.52
CA ASP A 250 -7.88 19.07 3.54
C ASP A 250 -6.79 19.17 2.44
N VAL A 251 -5.53 19.17 2.87
CA VAL A 251 -4.35 19.22 2.00
C VAL A 251 -3.39 18.11 2.39
N ALA A 252 -2.78 17.45 1.40
CA ALA A 252 -1.83 16.38 1.66
C ALA A 252 -0.69 16.84 2.60
N PRO A 253 -0.31 16.05 3.62
CA PRO A 253 0.67 16.45 4.63
C PRO A 253 1.99 16.98 4.04
N GLY A 254 2.54 16.32 3.02
CA GLY A 254 3.78 16.75 2.36
C GLY A 254 3.71 18.14 1.71
N ARG A 255 2.52 18.58 1.29
CA ARG A 255 2.29 19.94 0.75
C ARG A 255 2.15 21.00 1.85
N VAL A 256 1.86 20.60 3.09
CA VAL A 256 1.89 21.49 4.26
C VAL A 256 3.34 21.71 4.71
N LEU A 257 4.07 20.61 4.93
CA LEU A 257 5.49 20.63 5.28
C LEU A 257 6.12 19.29 4.89
N PRO A 258 7.13 19.24 3.99
CA PRO A 258 7.76 17.98 3.61
C PRO A 258 8.56 17.38 4.77
N ASP A 259 8.74 16.05 4.75
CA ASP A 259 9.52 15.34 5.78
C ASP A 259 10.95 15.87 5.91
N SER A 260 11.57 16.27 4.78
CA SER A 260 12.90 16.89 4.77
C SER A 260 12.96 18.16 5.64
N ALA A 261 11.93 19.01 5.59
CA ALA A 261 11.86 20.23 6.38
C ALA A 261 11.65 19.94 7.88
N ILE A 262 10.87 18.91 8.22
CA ILE A 262 10.76 18.42 9.60
C ILE A 262 12.15 18.04 10.11
N MET A 263 12.86 17.20 9.35
CA MET A 263 14.18 16.72 9.75
C MET A 263 15.21 17.86 9.84
N ASP A 264 15.22 18.80 8.90
CA ASP A 264 16.15 19.93 8.92
C ASP A 264 15.93 20.81 10.15
N ALA A 265 14.68 21.11 10.50
CA ALA A 265 14.36 21.88 11.70
C ALA A 265 14.76 21.14 12.98
N VAL A 266 14.53 19.83 13.07
CA VAL A 266 14.92 19.01 14.23
C VAL A 266 16.43 18.93 14.39
N LEU A 267 17.18 18.74 13.29
CA LEU A 267 18.64 18.60 13.33
C LEU A 267 19.35 19.92 13.63
N ASN A 268 18.81 21.05 13.14
CA ASN A 268 19.39 22.39 13.38
C ASN A 268 18.94 23.02 14.71
N ALA A 269 17.84 22.55 15.31
CA ALA A 269 17.32 23.02 16.60
C ALA A 269 17.28 24.57 16.73
N PRO A 270 16.53 25.29 15.86
CA PRO A 270 16.50 26.75 15.85
C PRO A 270 15.95 27.31 17.17
N ALA A 271 16.63 28.32 17.72
CA ALA A 271 16.27 28.95 19.00
C ALA A 271 15.05 29.88 18.90
N ASP A 272 14.85 30.49 17.73
CA ASP A 272 13.81 31.48 17.48
C ASP A 272 13.24 31.39 16.05
N THR A 273 12.21 32.20 15.78
CA THR A 273 11.53 32.24 14.48
C THR A 273 12.47 32.73 13.37
N ALA A 274 13.40 33.64 13.67
CA ALA A 274 14.34 34.15 12.69
C ALA A 274 15.33 33.05 12.26
N ALA A 275 15.80 32.23 13.18
CA ALA A 275 16.64 31.06 12.92
C ALA A 275 15.90 29.99 12.12
N LEU A 276 14.64 29.73 12.44
CA LEU A 276 13.82 28.78 11.69
C LEU A 276 13.65 29.22 10.23
N ILE A 277 13.32 30.49 9.99
CA ILE A 277 13.06 31.02 8.64
C ILE A 277 14.31 31.06 7.75
N ARG A 278 15.53 31.02 8.34
CA ARG A 278 16.78 30.89 7.58
C ARG A 278 16.95 29.50 6.93
N LEU A 279 16.21 28.50 7.38
CA LEU A 279 16.24 27.17 6.76
C LEU A 279 15.52 27.21 5.39
N PRO A 280 16.01 26.49 4.35
CA PRO A 280 15.56 26.66 2.96
C PRO A 280 14.04 26.62 2.76
N ILE A 281 13.37 25.59 3.28
CA ILE A 281 11.91 25.41 3.12
C ILE A 281 11.10 26.44 3.93
N PHE A 282 11.60 26.85 5.10
CA PHE A 282 10.90 27.79 5.98
C PHE A 282 11.01 29.25 5.50
N SER A 283 11.91 29.54 4.56
CA SER A 283 12.04 30.84 3.92
C SER A 283 10.87 31.17 2.97
N GLY A 284 10.05 30.19 2.58
CA GLY A 284 8.92 30.39 1.68
C GLY A 284 7.82 31.27 2.28
N PRO A 285 7.20 32.21 1.52
CA PRO A 285 6.19 33.15 2.04
C PRO A 285 5.02 32.49 2.77
N ARG A 286 4.59 31.30 2.31
CA ARG A 286 3.49 30.54 2.93
C ARG A 286 3.88 29.96 4.29
N ILE A 287 5.06 29.35 4.40
CA ILE A 287 5.54 28.69 5.63
C ILE A 287 5.97 29.73 6.67
N ARG A 288 6.48 30.89 6.25
CA ARG A 288 6.80 32.01 7.16
C ARG A 288 5.61 32.42 8.04
N ARG A 289 4.39 32.41 7.48
CA ARG A 289 3.16 32.78 8.23
C ARG A 289 2.83 31.80 9.35
N THR A 290 3.30 30.56 9.27
CA THR A 290 3.08 29.52 10.27
C THR A 290 4.37 29.15 11.02
N ALA A 291 5.41 29.99 10.93
CA ALA A 291 6.70 29.73 11.55
C ALA A 291 6.63 29.62 13.08
N SER A 292 5.75 30.40 13.72
CA SER A 292 5.48 30.27 15.17
C SER A 292 4.97 28.88 15.51
N THR A 293 4.01 28.33 14.77
CA THR A 293 3.45 26.99 14.99
C THR A 293 4.53 25.89 15.01
N TRP A 294 5.48 25.96 14.08
CA TRP A 294 6.58 24.99 14.00
C TRP A 294 7.58 25.16 15.14
N LEU A 295 7.93 26.41 15.47
CA LEU A 295 8.81 26.71 16.59
C LEU A 295 8.19 26.27 17.93
N ASP A 296 6.90 26.50 18.11
CA ASP A 296 6.17 26.09 19.31
C ASP A 296 6.12 24.56 19.43
N ALA A 297 5.99 23.83 18.33
CA ALA A 297 6.10 22.37 18.33
C ALA A 297 7.48 21.89 18.79
N LEU A 298 8.56 22.52 18.30
CA LEU A 298 9.94 22.20 18.73
C LEU A 298 10.16 22.54 20.21
N ARG A 299 9.68 23.70 20.66
CA ARG A 299 9.77 24.13 22.07
C ARG A 299 9.01 23.21 23.00
N SER A 300 7.81 22.80 22.60
CA SER A 300 6.98 21.85 23.36
C SER A 300 7.70 20.51 23.51
N ALA A 301 8.32 20.00 22.43
CA ALA A 301 9.12 18.78 22.51
C ALA A 301 10.39 18.91 23.37
N ALA A 302 11.03 20.07 23.38
CA ALA A 302 12.21 20.34 24.21
C ALA A 302 11.88 20.44 25.71
N ALA A 303 10.66 20.89 26.03
CA ALA A 303 10.15 21.06 27.39
C ALA A 303 9.62 19.76 28.03
N LEU A 304 9.46 18.67 27.26
CA LEU A 304 8.99 17.40 27.78
C LEU A 304 9.94 16.85 28.86
N PRO A 305 9.41 16.31 29.97
CA PRO A 305 10.21 15.57 30.93
C PRO A 305 10.68 14.23 30.32
N ASP A 306 11.76 13.67 30.89
CA ASP A 306 12.47 12.53 30.28
C ASP A 306 11.67 11.22 30.26
N ASP A 307 10.67 11.08 31.12
CA ASP A 307 9.72 9.98 31.18
C ASP A 307 8.62 10.06 30.09
N GLU A 308 8.28 11.26 29.60
CA GLU A 308 7.33 11.47 28.51
C GLU A 308 7.96 11.40 27.10
N LEU A 309 9.28 11.31 27.02
CA LEU A 309 9.98 11.19 25.74
C LEU A 309 9.67 9.83 25.08
N PRO A 310 9.51 9.80 23.74
CA PRO A 310 9.22 8.55 23.04
C PRO A 310 10.32 7.51 23.24
N ALA A 311 9.93 6.25 23.22
CA ALA A 311 10.87 5.13 23.22
C ALA A 311 11.73 5.16 21.93
N PRO A 312 13.02 4.77 22.01
CA PRO A 312 13.89 4.72 20.84
C PRO A 312 13.35 3.82 19.73
N ALA A 313 12.81 2.66 20.09
CA ALA A 313 12.07 1.79 19.20
C ALA A 313 10.57 2.14 19.24
N GLY A 314 9.87 1.98 18.12
CA GLY A 314 8.42 2.02 18.11
C GLY A 314 7.81 0.79 18.77
N PRO A 315 6.49 0.77 19.01
CA PRO A 315 5.79 -0.45 19.41
C PRO A 315 6.12 -1.54 18.38
N SER A 316 6.74 -2.62 18.83
CA SER A 316 6.99 -3.79 18.00
C SER A 316 5.63 -4.33 17.56
N GLY A 317 5.28 -4.19 16.28
CA GLY A 317 3.94 -4.50 15.80
C GLY A 317 3.46 -5.90 16.21
N ASP A 318 4.31 -6.91 16.02
CA ASP A 318 4.07 -8.32 16.39
C ASP A 318 4.86 -8.77 17.63
N GLY A 319 5.61 -7.88 18.27
CA GLY A 319 6.52 -8.22 19.38
C GLY A 319 7.78 -9.01 18.97
N LEU A 320 7.94 -9.39 17.70
CA LEU A 320 9.03 -10.24 17.24
C LEU A 320 10.29 -9.44 16.91
N PRO A 321 11.50 -10.01 17.14
CA PRO A 321 12.72 -9.42 16.60
C PRO A 321 12.68 -9.42 15.07
N PRO A 322 13.42 -8.50 14.40
CA PRO A 322 13.55 -8.53 12.96
C PRO A 322 14.25 -9.83 12.51
N PRO A 323 13.86 -10.44 11.37
CA PRO A 323 14.36 -11.77 10.95
C PRO A 323 15.89 -11.89 10.89
N ASN A 324 16.58 -10.81 10.54
CA ASN A 324 18.05 -10.79 10.46
C ASN A 324 18.75 -10.92 11.83
N ARG A 325 18.03 -10.77 12.95
CA ARG A 325 18.55 -10.95 14.31
C ARG A 325 18.11 -12.27 14.95
N TRP A 326 17.37 -13.13 14.24
CA TRP A 326 16.87 -14.38 14.81
C TRP A 326 18.01 -15.34 15.11
N ALA A 327 18.94 -15.55 14.17
CA ALA A 327 20.07 -16.47 14.38
C ALA A 327 20.95 -16.12 15.60
N GLU A 328 21.03 -14.83 15.96
CA GLU A 328 21.75 -14.38 17.16
C GLU A 328 20.93 -14.57 18.45
N ARG A 329 19.61 -14.35 18.38
CA ARG A 329 18.73 -14.37 19.56
C ARG A 329 18.21 -15.77 19.90
N ASP A 330 17.83 -16.53 18.88
CA ASP A 330 17.26 -17.87 18.97
C ASP A 330 17.59 -18.63 17.66
N PRO A 331 18.73 -19.36 17.63
CA PRO A 331 19.15 -20.15 16.48
C PRO A 331 18.12 -21.23 16.09
N VAL A 332 17.39 -21.78 17.05
CA VAL A 332 16.40 -22.83 16.82
C VAL A 332 15.18 -22.24 16.10
N ALA A 333 14.67 -21.10 16.56
CA ALA A 333 13.60 -20.36 15.87
C ALA A 333 14.02 -19.92 14.46
N ALA A 334 15.28 -19.52 14.27
CA ALA A 334 15.82 -19.18 12.96
C ALA A 334 15.81 -20.38 12.01
N ALA A 335 16.22 -21.56 12.50
CA ALA A 335 16.18 -22.80 11.74
C ALA A 335 14.75 -23.24 11.41
N ARG A 336 13.80 -23.13 12.36
CA ARG A 336 12.37 -23.34 12.12
C ARG A 336 11.85 -22.43 11.00
N LEU A 337 12.13 -21.13 11.06
CA LEU A 337 11.69 -20.17 10.05
C LEU A 337 12.25 -20.49 8.66
N ALA A 338 13.51 -20.93 8.58
CA ALA A 338 14.13 -21.33 7.31
C ALA A 338 13.39 -22.54 6.69
N ARG A 339 13.09 -23.57 7.50
CA ARG A 339 12.31 -24.74 7.04
C ARG A 339 10.89 -24.34 6.63
N VAL A 340 10.20 -23.56 7.45
CA VAL A 340 8.84 -23.05 7.15
C VAL A 340 8.82 -22.31 5.81
N ARG A 341 9.79 -21.44 5.56
CA ARG A 341 9.89 -20.73 4.27
C ARG A 341 10.12 -21.66 3.09
N ALA A 342 10.98 -22.67 3.25
CA ALA A 342 11.24 -23.65 2.20
C ALA A 342 9.97 -24.44 1.85
N GLU A 343 9.26 -24.96 2.86
CA GLU A 343 8.01 -25.71 2.68
C GLU A 343 6.91 -24.86 2.02
N LEU A 344 6.69 -23.64 2.53
CA LEU A 344 5.69 -22.73 1.95
C LEU A 344 6.05 -22.34 0.50
N SER A 345 7.34 -22.14 0.20
CA SER A 345 7.77 -21.82 -1.17
C SER A 345 7.55 -23.00 -2.11
N ALA A 346 7.81 -24.23 -1.66
CA ALA A 346 7.56 -25.43 -2.44
C ALA A 346 6.06 -25.63 -2.73
N LEU A 347 5.19 -25.44 -1.72
CA LEU A 347 3.74 -25.50 -1.89
C LEU A 347 3.21 -24.41 -2.83
N ALA A 348 3.69 -23.18 -2.68
CA ALA A 348 3.30 -22.06 -3.52
C ALA A 348 3.72 -22.28 -4.99
N ALA A 349 4.93 -22.81 -5.22
CA ALA A 349 5.41 -23.17 -6.54
C ALA A 349 4.58 -24.31 -7.16
N ALA A 350 4.25 -25.35 -6.40
CA ALA A 350 3.41 -26.46 -6.86
C ALA A 350 2.00 -26.02 -7.25
N ARG A 351 1.53 -24.89 -6.71
CA ARG A 351 0.24 -24.29 -7.03
C ARG A 351 0.36 -23.07 -7.94
N THR A 352 1.55 -22.72 -8.45
CA THR A 352 1.78 -21.55 -9.30
C THR A 352 1.12 -20.28 -8.74
N MET A 353 1.53 -19.86 -7.54
CA MET A 353 1.07 -18.62 -6.92
C MET A 353 2.18 -17.99 -6.05
N PRO A 354 2.10 -16.69 -5.71
CA PRO A 354 2.99 -16.06 -4.74
C PRO A 354 2.86 -16.68 -3.34
N VAL A 355 3.97 -16.81 -2.62
CA VAL A 355 3.99 -17.43 -1.28
C VAL A 355 3.22 -16.60 -0.24
N GLU A 356 3.20 -15.29 -0.40
CA GLU A 356 2.45 -14.36 0.45
C GLU A 356 0.92 -14.51 0.32
N ASN A 357 0.44 -15.06 -0.81
CA ASN A 357 -0.96 -15.40 -1.01
C ASN A 357 -1.32 -16.74 -0.35
N LEU A 358 -0.36 -17.66 -0.27
CA LEU A 358 -0.52 -18.92 0.45
C LEU A 358 -0.60 -18.71 1.96
N LEU A 359 0.28 -17.89 2.53
CA LEU A 359 0.25 -17.54 3.95
C LEU A 359 0.91 -16.18 4.23
N GLU A 360 0.31 -15.39 5.09
CA GLU A 360 0.84 -14.07 5.44
C GLU A 360 2.24 -14.18 6.08
N PRO A 361 3.24 -13.39 5.62
CA PRO A 361 4.60 -13.41 6.18
C PRO A 361 4.68 -13.09 7.68
N ALA A 362 3.72 -12.34 8.24
CA ALA A 362 3.67 -12.08 9.68
C ALA A 362 3.26 -13.33 10.47
N LEU A 363 2.28 -14.08 9.94
CA LEU A 363 1.80 -15.32 10.57
C LEU A 363 2.84 -16.43 10.49
N SER A 364 3.52 -16.59 9.35
CA SER A 364 4.60 -17.59 9.21
C SER A 364 5.78 -17.32 10.16
N ARG A 365 6.11 -16.03 10.41
CA ARG A 365 7.08 -15.66 11.44
C ARG A 365 6.56 -15.99 12.84
N ARG A 366 5.32 -15.61 13.18
CA ARG A 366 4.78 -15.84 14.52
C ARG A 366 4.79 -17.32 14.91
N ILE A 367 4.32 -18.20 14.02
CA ILE A 367 4.26 -19.63 14.30
C ILE A 367 5.66 -20.28 14.36
N ALA A 368 6.62 -19.79 13.58
CA ALA A 368 8.01 -20.25 13.65
C ALA A 368 8.72 -19.79 14.93
N TRP A 369 8.36 -18.62 15.45
CA TRP A 369 8.94 -18.10 16.70
C TRP A 369 8.39 -18.83 17.93
N SER A 370 7.07 -19.02 17.98
CA SER A 370 6.37 -19.68 19.08
C SER A 370 5.45 -20.77 18.53
N PRO A 371 5.98 -21.98 18.23
CA PRO A 371 5.17 -23.09 17.77
C PRO A 371 4.17 -23.54 18.84
N PRO A 372 3.02 -24.12 18.46
CA PRO A 372 2.08 -24.67 19.41
C PRO A 372 2.66 -25.88 20.15
N ASP A 373 2.28 -26.04 21.42
CA ASP A 373 2.63 -27.17 22.28
C ASP A 373 1.32 -27.74 22.90
N PRO A 374 0.95 -29.02 22.64
CA PRO A 374 1.67 -30.00 21.83
C PRO A 374 1.65 -29.70 20.32
N LEU A 375 2.76 -30.01 19.64
CA LEU A 375 2.90 -29.81 18.20
C LEU A 375 2.10 -30.87 17.41
N THR A 376 0.81 -30.60 17.24
CA THR A 376 -0.13 -31.42 16.46
C THR A 376 -0.68 -30.65 15.27
N GLU A 377 -1.18 -31.34 14.24
CA GLU A 377 -1.81 -30.66 13.09
C GLU A 377 -3.00 -29.79 13.51
N SER A 378 -3.80 -30.28 14.47
CA SER A 378 -4.95 -29.53 15.00
C SER A 378 -4.51 -28.24 15.72
N ALA A 379 -3.43 -28.28 16.50
CA ALA A 379 -2.92 -27.09 17.18
C ALA A 379 -2.28 -26.08 16.21
N VAL A 380 -1.63 -26.55 15.15
CA VAL A 380 -1.16 -25.69 14.04
C VAL A 380 -2.34 -25.05 13.34
N GLU A 381 -3.35 -25.83 12.97
CA GLU A 381 -4.56 -25.31 12.31
C GLU A 381 -5.27 -24.25 13.17
N GLU A 382 -5.36 -24.46 14.49
CA GLU A 382 -5.95 -23.50 15.42
C GLU A 382 -5.13 -22.20 15.48
N THR A 383 -3.79 -22.32 15.54
CA THR A 383 -2.88 -21.17 15.53
C THR A 383 -3.03 -20.34 14.25
N LEU A 384 -3.15 -21.02 13.10
CA LEU A 384 -3.38 -20.35 11.82
C LEU A 384 -4.74 -19.67 11.77
N ARG A 385 -5.79 -20.32 12.29
CA ARG A 385 -7.15 -19.77 12.39
C ARG A 385 -7.18 -18.51 13.24
N ALA A 386 -6.57 -18.56 14.43
CA ALA A 386 -6.44 -17.41 15.32
C ALA A 386 -5.61 -16.27 14.69
N GLY A 387 -4.71 -16.62 13.76
CA GLY A 387 -3.95 -15.68 12.95
C GLY A 387 -4.67 -15.12 11.73
N GLY A 388 -5.93 -15.50 11.48
CA GLY A 388 -6.73 -15.02 10.34
C GLY A 388 -6.47 -15.75 9.00
N ALA A 389 -5.81 -16.91 9.02
CA ALA A 389 -5.65 -17.72 7.82
C ALA A 389 -7.00 -18.35 7.40
N ARG A 390 -7.30 -18.29 6.10
CA ARG A 390 -8.53 -18.83 5.52
C ARG A 390 -8.52 -20.35 5.55
N ALA A 391 -9.69 -20.99 5.44
CA ALA A 391 -9.80 -22.44 5.55
C ALA A 391 -8.93 -23.17 4.52
N TRP A 392 -8.94 -22.72 3.26
CA TRP A 392 -8.10 -23.29 2.21
C TRP A 392 -6.60 -23.19 2.52
N GLN A 393 -6.14 -22.08 3.09
CA GLN A 393 -4.74 -21.88 3.48
C GLN A 393 -4.35 -22.84 4.60
N ARG A 394 -5.21 -22.99 5.61
CA ARG A 394 -4.98 -23.89 6.74
C ARG A 394 -4.89 -25.33 6.26
N GLU A 395 -5.84 -25.76 5.44
CA GLU A 395 -5.87 -27.10 4.87
C GLU A 395 -4.61 -27.42 4.06
N LEU A 396 -4.16 -26.47 3.22
CA LEU A 396 -3.02 -26.67 2.35
C LEU A 396 -1.66 -26.63 3.09
N THR A 397 -1.58 -25.90 4.21
CA THR A 397 -0.29 -25.63 4.89
C THR A 397 -0.07 -26.37 6.20
N ARG A 398 -1.11 -26.82 6.91
CA ARG A 398 -0.98 -27.35 8.29
C ARG A 398 0.02 -28.49 8.43
N THR A 399 0.01 -29.46 7.52
CA THR A 399 0.88 -30.64 7.58
C THR A 399 2.34 -30.27 7.32
N ALA A 400 2.59 -29.46 6.28
CA ALA A 400 3.93 -29.00 5.96
C ALA A 400 4.52 -28.12 7.07
N LEU A 401 3.71 -27.23 7.66
CA LEU A 401 4.11 -26.41 8.80
C LEU A 401 4.41 -27.26 10.03
N LYS A 402 3.55 -28.23 10.39
CA LYS A 402 3.80 -29.12 11.52
C LYS A 402 5.16 -29.82 11.38
N SER A 403 5.47 -30.35 10.20
CA SER A 403 6.77 -30.98 9.91
C SER A 403 7.93 -29.98 10.00
N ALA A 404 7.78 -28.77 9.47
CA ALA A 404 8.82 -27.74 9.51
C ALA A 404 9.11 -27.20 10.93
N LEU A 405 8.12 -27.22 11.82
CA LEU A 405 8.20 -26.68 13.17
C LEU A 405 8.85 -27.63 14.18
N VAL A 406 9.08 -28.90 13.82
CA VAL A 406 9.80 -29.85 14.68
C VAL A 406 11.22 -29.34 14.91
N ASP A 407 11.60 -29.23 16.18
CA ASP A 407 12.96 -28.87 16.56
C ASP A 407 13.91 -30.04 16.31
N PRO A 408 15.15 -29.79 15.86
CA PRO A 408 16.15 -30.85 15.77
C PRO A 408 16.37 -31.45 17.17
N GLU A 409 16.62 -32.77 17.23
CA GLU A 409 17.05 -33.39 18.48
C GLU A 409 18.28 -32.63 19.01
N PRO A 410 18.35 -32.32 20.32
CA PRO A 410 19.52 -31.68 20.88
C PRO A 410 20.75 -32.53 20.57
N ASP A 411 21.83 -31.89 20.10
CA ASP A 411 23.10 -32.58 19.91
C ASP A 411 23.51 -33.15 21.28
N PRO A 412 23.80 -34.46 21.41
CA PRO A 412 24.29 -35.02 22.68
C PRO A 412 25.56 -34.33 23.19
N ALA A 413 26.27 -33.55 22.35
CA ALA A 413 27.37 -32.68 22.78
C ALA A 413 26.94 -31.46 23.60
N ASP A 414 25.71 -30.94 23.43
CA ASP A 414 25.17 -29.80 24.19
C ASP A 414 24.67 -30.20 25.59
N GLU A 415 24.37 -31.48 25.83
CA GLU A 415 24.07 -32.01 27.19
C GLU A 415 25.32 -32.12 28.09
N ILE A 416 26.53 -32.10 27.53
CA ILE A 416 27.80 -32.22 28.28
C ILE A 416 28.45 -30.85 28.51
N ALA A 417 27.71 -29.75 28.38
CA ALA A 417 28.15 -28.45 28.91
C ALA A 417 27.75 -28.38 30.40
N PRO A 418 28.70 -28.41 31.35
CA PRO A 418 28.34 -28.32 32.76
C PRO A 418 27.66 -26.98 33.03
N THR A 419 26.50 -27.03 33.68
CA THR A 419 25.78 -25.83 34.13
C THR A 419 26.72 -24.96 34.98
N ALA A 420 26.63 -23.63 34.80
CA ALA A 420 27.44 -22.65 35.53
C ALA A 420 27.28 -22.69 37.07
N ALA A 421 26.43 -23.56 37.60
CA ALA A 421 26.22 -23.80 39.02
C ALA A 421 27.34 -24.64 39.69
N GLU A 422 28.10 -25.46 38.97
CA GLU A 422 29.14 -26.30 39.58
C GLU A 422 30.51 -25.62 39.72
N ARG A 423 30.73 -24.45 39.08
CA ARG A 423 31.97 -23.68 39.24
C ARG A 423 32.02 -22.82 40.52
N ALA A 424 30.94 -22.77 41.30
CA ALA A 424 30.85 -21.95 42.51
C ALA A 424 31.05 -22.73 43.84
N GLY A 425 31.33 -24.03 43.79
CA GLY A 425 31.51 -24.88 44.97
C GLY A 425 32.97 -25.26 45.22
N GLY A 426 33.87 -24.30 45.44
CA GLY A 426 35.28 -24.68 45.58
C GLY A 426 36.28 -23.63 46.04
N ARG A 427 35.94 -22.71 46.94
CA ARG A 427 36.97 -21.96 47.72
C ARG A 427 36.51 -21.66 49.15
N ARG A 428 36.92 -22.51 50.08
CA ARG A 428 37.12 -22.16 51.49
C ARG A 428 38.37 -22.85 52.04
N GLY A 429 39.27 -22.05 52.61
CA GLY A 429 40.21 -22.49 53.66
C GLY A 429 41.70 -22.45 53.28
N GLY A 430 42.48 -21.61 53.97
CA GLY A 430 43.93 -21.80 54.07
C GLY A 430 44.74 -20.50 54.21
N ARG A 431 45.04 -20.10 55.45
CA ARG A 431 45.93 -18.99 55.85
C ARG A 431 47.42 -19.39 55.82
N GLY A 432 48.29 -18.37 55.75
CA GLY A 432 49.68 -18.34 56.22
C GLY A 432 50.71 -18.44 55.09
N GLY A 433 51.79 -17.68 54.98
CA GLY A 433 52.47 -16.67 55.81
C GLY A 433 53.91 -16.54 55.28
N GLY A 434 54.59 -15.40 55.46
CA GLY A 434 56.06 -15.33 55.46
C GLY A 434 56.80 -14.69 54.27
N ALA A 435 57.16 -13.41 54.45
CA ALA A 435 58.45 -12.72 54.28
C ALA A 435 59.45 -13.02 53.13
N GLY A 436 60.06 -11.91 52.64
CA GLY A 436 61.34 -11.78 51.93
C GLY A 436 61.19 -11.67 50.40
N GLY A 437 61.69 -10.70 49.65
CA GLY A 437 62.76 -9.73 49.84
C GLY A 437 63.60 -9.68 48.55
N VAL A 438 63.96 -8.47 48.10
CA VAL A 438 65.11 -8.13 47.23
C VAL A 438 64.90 -8.02 45.68
N ASP A 439 65.10 -6.78 45.24
CA ASP A 439 65.69 -6.19 44.01
C ASP A 439 65.30 -6.51 42.55
N ARG A 440 65.32 -5.39 41.79
CA ARG A 440 65.23 -5.15 40.32
C ARG A 440 66.48 -5.72 39.56
N PRO A 441 66.73 -5.51 38.23
CA PRO A 441 66.04 -4.70 37.19
C PRO A 441 65.98 -5.27 35.73
N ARG A 442 65.19 -4.56 34.89
CA ARG A 442 65.34 -4.16 33.46
C ARG A 442 66.07 -5.05 32.41
N SER A 443 65.40 -5.26 31.27
CA SER A 443 65.88 -5.04 29.87
C SER A 443 64.63 -5.15 28.96
N ARG A 444 64.28 -4.31 27.95
CA ARG A 444 64.90 -3.59 26.83
C ARG A 444 65.56 -4.48 25.75
N GLY A 445 64.90 -4.51 24.58
CA GLY A 445 65.40 -4.91 23.26
C GLY A 445 64.25 -5.53 22.44
N GLY A 446 63.86 -5.11 21.24
CA GLY A 446 64.43 -4.19 20.27
C GLY A 446 64.43 -4.83 18.88
N ARG A 447 63.77 -4.16 17.91
CA ARG A 447 63.95 -4.23 16.43
C ARG A 447 63.56 -5.55 15.71
N ALA A 448 62.73 -5.55 14.65
CA ALA A 448 62.71 -4.88 13.33
C ALA A 448 63.35 -5.73 12.20
N GLY A 449 62.66 -5.78 11.04
CA GLY A 449 63.12 -6.35 9.76
C GLY A 449 61.97 -7.09 9.07
N ALA A 450 61.17 -6.50 8.18
CA ALA A 450 61.44 -6.06 6.80
C ALA A 450 61.88 -7.21 5.86
N GLY A 451 61.06 -7.52 4.84
CA GLY A 451 61.41 -8.43 3.76
C GLY A 451 60.29 -8.57 2.72
N ARG A 452 60.36 -7.76 1.66
CA ARG A 452 59.51 -7.79 0.45
C ARG A 452 59.87 -8.96 -0.49
N SER A 453 58.88 -9.50 -1.21
CA SER A 453 58.93 -9.85 -2.66
C SER A 453 57.53 -10.38 -3.04
N ALA A 454 56.68 -9.76 -3.87
CA ALA A 454 56.73 -9.38 -5.29
C ALA A 454 56.54 -10.54 -6.31
N ARG A 455 55.51 -10.36 -7.16
CA ARG A 455 55.12 -11.06 -8.42
C ARG A 455 54.30 -12.35 -8.24
N GLY A 456 53.23 -12.62 -9.00
CA GLY A 456 52.77 -12.03 -10.25
C GLY A 456 51.28 -12.33 -10.54
N ALA A 457 50.82 -11.72 -11.63
CA ALA A 457 49.44 -11.59 -12.08
C ALA A 457 48.81 -12.86 -12.66
N ALA A 458 47.47 -12.97 -12.61
CA ALA A 458 46.60 -13.34 -13.74
C ALA A 458 45.11 -13.33 -13.34
N GLY A 459 44.24 -12.85 -14.26
CA GLY A 459 42.90 -13.43 -14.47
C GLY A 459 41.72 -12.86 -13.69
N ARG A 460 41.11 -11.79 -14.22
CA ARG A 460 39.71 -11.41 -13.95
C ARG A 460 38.77 -12.29 -14.77
N ALA A 461 37.80 -12.94 -14.14
CA ALA A 461 36.51 -13.30 -14.75
C ALA A 461 35.43 -13.46 -13.65
N THR A 462 34.23 -13.07 -14.05
CA THR A 462 32.99 -12.79 -13.33
C THR A 462 32.21 -14.02 -12.84
N ALA A 463 31.51 -13.91 -11.71
CA ALA A 463 30.18 -14.50 -11.50
C ALA A 463 29.48 -13.81 -10.31
N GLY A 464 28.35 -13.16 -10.57
CA GLY A 464 27.52 -12.48 -9.58
C GLY A 464 26.56 -13.45 -8.87
N SER A 465 26.37 -13.23 -7.58
CA SER A 465 25.33 -13.86 -6.76
C SER A 465 24.00 -13.10 -6.89
N PRO A 466 22.84 -13.79 -6.85
CA PRO A 466 21.54 -13.13 -6.89
C PRO A 466 21.11 -12.64 -5.50
N VAL A 467 20.64 -11.39 -5.44
CA VAL A 467 20.04 -10.76 -4.25
C VAL A 467 18.52 -10.79 -4.39
N GLY A 468 17.86 -11.18 -3.30
CA GLY A 468 16.43 -11.43 -3.22
C GLY A 468 15.51 -10.22 -3.37
N ALA A 469 14.29 -10.55 -3.79
CA ALA A 469 13.16 -9.65 -3.94
C ALA A 469 12.62 -9.16 -2.58
N ALA A 470 12.40 -7.85 -2.50
CA ALA A 470 11.64 -7.19 -1.46
C ALA A 470 10.53 -6.37 -2.13
N SER A 471 9.31 -6.54 -1.63
CA SER A 471 8.09 -5.86 -2.04
C SER A 471 8.05 -4.38 -1.61
N ALA A 472 7.22 -3.63 -2.34
CA ALA A 472 6.68 -2.28 -2.09
C ALA A 472 7.61 -1.07 -2.34
N ASP A 473 7.31 -0.25 -3.35
CA ASP A 473 6.53 1.00 -3.18
C ASP A 473 6.43 1.76 -4.53
N GLY A 474 5.28 2.42 -4.74
CA GLY A 474 5.04 3.33 -5.84
C GLY A 474 5.73 4.70 -5.68
N GLY A 475 5.68 5.50 -6.75
CA GLY A 475 5.94 6.94 -6.69
C GLY A 475 7.29 7.39 -7.28
N GLY A 476 7.50 7.17 -8.58
CA GLY A 476 8.56 7.83 -9.34
C GLY A 476 8.12 9.21 -9.83
N ALA A 477 8.35 10.26 -9.03
CA ALA A 477 8.27 11.64 -9.49
C ALA A 477 9.52 11.97 -10.31
N SER A 478 9.38 12.08 -11.63
CA SER A 478 10.44 12.60 -12.50
C SER A 478 10.41 14.13 -12.53
N SER A 479 11.51 14.72 -12.08
CA SER A 479 11.84 16.13 -12.19
C SER A 479 12.03 16.54 -13.66
N VAL A 480 11.24 17.49 -14.15
CA VAL A 480 11.58 18.28 -15.34
C VAL A 480 11.58 19.74 -14.95
N GLY A 481 12.76 20.37 -15.07
CA GLY A 481 12.96 21.78 -14.82
C GLY A 481 12.32 22.63 -15.91
N ALA A 482 11.57 23.64 -15.51
CA ALA A 482 11.10 24.71 -16.38
C ALA A 482 11.72 26.03 -15.90
N ALA A 483 12.38 26.73 -16.83
CA ALA A 483 12.69 28.15 -16.74
C ALA A 483 12.38 28.82 -18.09
N PRO A 484 12.03 30.12 -18.10
CA PRO A 484 11.18 30.72 -19.13
C PRO A 484 11.96 31.58 -20.14
N ALA A 485 11.33 31.88 -21.28
CA ALA A 485 11.75 32.98 -22.15
C ALA A 485 10.52 33.72 -22.70
N CYS A 486 10.50 35.04 -22.47
CA CYS A 486 9.56 36.03 -22.96
C CYS A 486 9.97 36.59 -24.34
N GLY A 487 8.99 37.11 -25.10
CA GLY A 487 9.21 38.17 -26.10
C GLY A 487 8.36 38.06 -27.37
N GLY A 488 7.30 38.88 -27.50
CA GLY A 488 6.54 39.13 -28.76
C GLY A 488 7.29 40.09 -29.72
N PRO A 489 6.64 40.91 -30.59
CA PRO A 489 5.19 41.13 -30.86
C PRO A 489 4.81 41.31 -32.37
N THR A 490 3.60 41.87 -32.64
CA THR A 490 3.06 42.54 -33.88
C THR A 490 2.48 41.63 -34.98
N ASP A 491 1.37 41.90 -35.68
CA ASP A 491 0.26 42.89 -35.62
C ASP A 491 -0.87 42.43 -36.62
N PRO A 492 -2.01 43.13 -36.76
CA PRO A 492 -3.30 42.58 -37.19
C PRO A 492 -3.78 42.96 -38.60
N ALA A 493 -4.77 42.23 -39.11
CA ALA A 493 -5.86 42.69 -40.01
C ALA A 493 -6.84 41.51 -40.25
N THR A 494 -8.12 41.59 -40.67
CA THR A 494 -9.25 42.54 -40.65
C THR A 494 -10.38 41.83 -41.43
N ALA A 495 -11.65 41.96 -40.99
CA ALA A 495 -12.90 41.74 -41.75
C ALA A 495 -13.21 40.31 -42.25
N GLY A 496 -14.45 39.82 -42.30
CA GLY A 496 -15.80 40.33 -42.00
C GLY A 496 -16.73 39.10 -42.00
N GLY A 497 -17.72 39.00 -41.13
CA GLY A 497 -19.06 39.55 -41.36
C GLY A 497 -20.01 38.46 -41.87
N SER A 498 -20.96 38.02 -41.02
CA SER A 498 -22.38 37.90 -41.40
C SER A 498 -23.22 37.47 -40.20
N VAL A 499 -24.34 38.18 -40.07
CA VAL A 499 -25.38 38.08 -39.06
C VAL A 499 -26.53 37.25 -39.64
N THR A 500 -27.09 36.31 -38.88
CA THR A 500 -28.53 35.97 -38.94
C THR A 500 -29.05 35.48 -37.60
N LYS A 501 -30.11 36.12 -37.11
CA LYS A 501 -30.95 35.73 -35.95
C LYS A 501 -31.93 34.61 -36.34
N PRO A 502 -32.47 33.84 -35.37
CA PRO A 502 -33.53 32.87 -35.61
C PRO A 502 -34.93 33.50 -35.52
N SER A 503 -35.84 33.04 -36.39
CA SER A 503 -37.29 33.30 -36.34
C SER A 503 -37.99 32.29 -35.42
N ALA A 504 -38.86 32.81 -34.55
CA ALA A 504 -39.93 32.07 -33.88
C ALA A 504 -41.26 32.53 -34.46
N SER A 505 -42.21 31.60 -34.64
CA SER A 505 -43.67 31.76 -34.51
C SER A 505 -44.39 30.53 -35.07
N GLY A 506 -45.01 29.76 -34.19
CA GLY A 506 -46.07 28.80 -34.53
C GLY A 506 -47.45 29.36 -34.13
N PRO A 507 -48.56 28.93 -34.77
CA PRO A 507 -49.91 29.35 -34.41
C PRO A 507 -50.64 28.31 -33.52
N GLY A 508 -51.44 28.79 -32.57
CA GLY A 508 -52.60 28.06 -32.02
C GLY A 508 -53.80 28.06 -33.00
N PRO A 509 -55.03 27.59 -32.66
CA PRO A 509 -55.72 27.86 -31.38
C PRO A 509 -56.71 26.76 -30.84
N THR A 510 -57.20 26.99 -29.59
CA THR A 510 -58.55 26.76 -28.99
C THR A 510 -59.34 25.45 -29.26
N GLY A 511 -60.04 24.78 -28.32
CA GLY A 511 -60.45 25.06 -26.94
C GLY A 511 -61.69 24.19 -26.59
N SER A 512 -61.92 23.88 -25.31
CA SER A 512 -63.23 23.74 -24.61
C SER A 512 -63.17 22.79 -23.39
N ALA A 513 -63.61 23.31 -22.24
CA ALA A 513 -63.95 22.64 -20.98
C ALA A 513 -65.39 22.01 -21.08
N PRO A 514 -66.06 21.43 -20.04
CA PRO A 514 -65.95 21.69 -18.58
C PRO A 514 -66.18 20.50 -17.57
N ALA A 515 -66.02 20.84 -16.27
CA ALA A 515 -66.68 20.33 -15.04
C ALA A 515 -66.48 18.85 -14.61
N GLY A 516 -65.93 18.55 -13.42
CA GLY A 516 -66.61 18.57 -12.10
C GLY A 516 -66.03 17.45 -11.17
N PRO A 517 -66.39 17.36 -9.86
CA PRO A 517 -65.39 17.30 -8.77
C PRO A 517 -65.38 16.04 -7.86
N GLY A 518 -64.34 15.95 -7.01
CA GLY A 518 -64.30 15.23 -5.71
C GLY A 518 -63.60 13.86 -5.71
N PRO A 519 -62.84 13.48 -4.66
CA PRO A 519 -63.49 13.10 -3.40
C PRO A 519 -62.74 13.46 -2.09
N ALA A 520 -63.39 13.06 -1.00
CA ALA A 520 -63.11 13.23 0.44
C ALA A 520 -61.82 12.59 0.97
#